data_AF-A0A658NNS5-F1
#
_entry.id   AF-A0A658NNS5-F1
#
_cell.length_a   1.000
_cell.length_b   1.000
_cell.length_c   1.000
_cell.angle_alpha   90.00
_cell.angle_beta   90.00
_cell.angle_gamma   90.00
#
_symmetry.space_group_name_H-M   'P 1'
#
loop_
_entity.id
_entity.type
_entity.pdbx_description
1 polymer ?
#
loop_
_entity_poly.entity_id
_entity_poly.type
_entity_poly.pdbx_seq_one_letter_code
_entity_poly.pdbx_strand_id
1 'polypeptide(L)'
;GAGNLRSAEKGLERVAHEIGRDQPVVLTRAPDVVIRADRVVLPGDGACPFCRKGVSAIDGMDEALSEFVTHRGRPFLGICVGMQLLAT
;
A
#
# COMPACT_ATOMS: atom_id res chain seq x y z
N GLY A 1 -2.50 9.20 13.85
CA GLY A 1 -2.55 7.90 14.56
C GLY A 1 -2.12 6.84 13.57
N ALA A 2 -1.07 6.08 13.90
CA ALA A 2 -0.46 5.05 13.05
C ALA A 2 -0.62 3.65 13.68
N GLY A 3 -1.70 3.46 14.44
CA GLY A 3 -1.86 2.31 15.34
C GLY A 3 -2.07 0.97 14.63
N ASN A 4 -2.65 0.99 13.42
CA ASN A 4 -3.04 -0.25 12.73
C ASN A 4 -2.07 -0.71 11.63
N LEU A 5 -1.08 0.11 11.23
CA LEU A 5 -0.14 -0.25 10.16
C LEU A 5 0.71 -1.48 10.54
N ARG A 6 1.18 -1.55 11.79
CA ARG A 6 1.95 -2.69 12.29
C ARG A 6 1.09 -3.95 12.44
N SER A 7 -0.20 -3.81 12.72
CA SER A 7 -1.14 -4.94 12.76
C SER A 7 -1.42 -5.46 11.34
N ALA A 8 -1.57 -4.57 10.37
CA ALA A 8 -1.72 -4.93 8.96
C ALA A 8 -0.45 -5.60 8.40
N GLU A 9 0.73 -5.07 8.71
CA GLU A 9 2.03 -5.67 8.37
C GLU A 9 2.14 -7.10 8.92
N LYS A 10 1.95 -7.28 10.23
CA LYS A 10 1.98 -8.62 10.86
C LYS A 10 0.91 -9.57 10.33
N GLY A 11 -0.26 -9.05 10.01
CA GLY A 11 -1.34 -9.82 9.39
C GLY A 11 -0.94 -10.33 8.01
N LEU A 12 -0.34 -9.47 7.19
CA LEU A 12 0.17 -9.84 5.87
C LEU A 12 1.33 -10.84 5.97
N GLU A 13 2.27 -10.63 6.89
CA GLU A 13 3.37 -11.58 7.15
C GLU A 13 2.82 -12.95 7.53
N ARG A 14 1.83 -12.99 8.44
CA ARG A 14 1.21 -14.24 8.87
C ARG A 14 0.50 -14.95 7.72
N VAL A 15 -0.31 -14.25 6.94
CA VAL A 15 -1.02 -14.83 5.79
C VAL A 15 -0.03 -15.32 4.74
N ALA A 16 1.02 -14.55 4.47
CA ALA A 16 2.08 -14.92 3.54
C ALA A 16 2.75 -16.23 3.98
N HIS A 17 3.05 -16.38 5.27
CA HIS A 17 3.58 -17.61 5.83
C HIS A 17 2.58 -18.79 5.73
N GLU A 18 1.31 -18.58 6.08
CA GLU A 18 0.27 -19.62 6.04
C GLU A 18 0.02 -20.17 4.63
N ILE A 19 0.16 -19.35 3.58
CA ILE A 19 0.00 -19.76 2.19
C ILE A 19 1.31 -20.20 1.52
N GLY A 20 2.40 -20.35 2.28
CA GLY A 20 3.72 -20.78 1.78
C GLY A 20 4.38 -19.75 0.84
N ARG A 21 4.12 -18.46 1.06
CA ARG A 21 4.75 -17.34 0.33
C ARG A 21 5.66 -16.57 1.27
N ASP A 22 6.91 -17.00 1.39
CA ASP A 22 7.95 -16.34 2.21
C ASP A 22 8.51 -15.04 1.60
N GLN A 23 7.67 -14.28 0.88
CA GLN A 23 8.08 -13.00 0.32
C GLN A 23 8.17 -11.95 1.43
N PRO A 24 9.20 -11.09 1.43
CA PRO A 24 9.34 -10.06 2.46
C PRO A 24 8.20 -9.04 2.37
N VAL A 25 7.49 -8.86 3.48
CA VAL A 25 6.55 -7.76 3.66
C VAL A 25 7.35 -6.55 4.15
N VAL A 26 7.23 -5.42 3.45
CA VAL A 26 8.00 -4.21 3.76
C VAL A 26 7.05 -3.05 4.01
N LEU A 27 6.98 -2.59 5.27
CA LEU A 27 6.34 -1.31 5.58
C LEU A 27 7.26 -0.16 5.18
N THR A 28 6.89 0.58 4.14
CA THR A 28 7.69 1.68 3.60
C THR A 28 6.90 2.98 3.48
N ARG A 29 7.63 4.09 3.54
CA ARG A 29 7.16 5.44 3.16
C ARG A 29 7.97 6.00 1.99
N ALA A 30 8.79 5.16 1.35
CA ALA A 30 9.72 5.53 0.31
C ALA A 30 9.13 5.19 -1.07
N PRO A 31 8.90 6.19 -1.95
CA PRO A 31 8.27 5.97 -3.26
C PRO A 31 9.06 5.03 -4.19
N ASP A 32 10.38 5.04 -4.10
CA ASP A 32 11.27 4.18 -4.90
C ASP A 32 11.07 2.69 -4.58
N VAL A 33 10.80 2.36 -3.32
CA VAL A 33 10.46 1.00 -2.89
C VAL A 33 9.11 0.58 -3.48
N VAL A 34 8.12 1.48 -3.48
CA VAL A 34 6.77 1.23 -4.03
C VAL A 34 6.83 0.94 -5.53
N ILE A 35 7.60 1.73 -6.29
CA ILE A 35 7.78 1.52 -7.74
C ILE A 35 8.34 0.11 -8.04
N ARG A 36 9.26 -0.37 -7.20
CA ARG A 36 9.97 -1.64 -7.40
C ARG A 36 9.19 -2.86 -6.89
N ALA A 37 8.36 -2.71 -5.85
CA ALA A 37 7.65 -3.79 -5.18
C ALA A 37 6.79 -4.64 -6.13
N ASP A 38 6.70 -5.97 -5.94
CA ASP A 38 5.87 -6.84 -6.79
C ASP A 38 4.37 -6.64 -6.63
N ARG A 39 3.96 -6.26 -5.42
CA ARG A 39 2.57 -6.02 -5.04
C ARG A 39 2.58 -4.89 -4.03
N VAL A 40 1.59 -4.02 -4.11
CA VAL A 40 1.43 -2.92 -3.16
C VAL A 40 0.12 -3.10 -2.42
N VAL A 41 0.19 -3.03 -1.10
CA VAL A 41 -0.99 -3.00 -0.23
C VAL A 41 -1.07 -1.63 0.43
N LEU A 42 -2.18 -0.93 0.23
CA LEU A 42 -2.45 0.34 0.91
C LEU A 42 -3.48 0.11 2.03
N PRO A 43 -3.04 -0.03 3.29
CA PRO A 43 -3.94 -0.22 4.41
C PRO A 43 -4.69 1.10 4.74
N GLY A 44 -6.02 1.06 4.74
CA GLY A 44 -6.85 2.17 5.19
C GLY A 44 -7.18 2.06 6.69
N ASP A 45 -6.50 2.84 7.54
CA ASP A 45 -6.90 3.02 8.95
C ASP A 45 -7.74 4.29 9.08
N GLY A 46 -9.02 4.21 8.69
CA GLY A 46 -9.99 5.31 8.79
C GLY A 46 -10.62 5.75 7.46
N ALA A 47 -11.37 6.85 7.50
CA ALA A 47 -12.09 7.40 6.35
C ALA A 47 -11.14 7.79 5.20
N CYS A 48 -11.57 7.54 3.96
CA CYS A 48 -10.88 7.84 2.69
C CYS A 48 -9.98 9.10 2.68
N PRO A 49 -10.43 10.26 3.19
CA PRO A 49 -9.66 11.50 3.11
C PRO A 49 -8.35 11.46 3.93
N PHE A 50 -8.30 10.70 5.02
CA PHE A 50 -7.10 10.59 5.85
C PHE A 50 -6.01 9.78 5.16
N CYS A 51 -6.39 8.73 4.44
CA CYS A 51 -5.45 7.92 3.66
C CYS A 51 -4.85 8.74 2.53
N ARG A 52 -5.68 9.44 1.74
CA ARG A 52 -5.21 10.31 0.66
C ARG A 52 -4.29 11.42 1.17
N LYS A 53 -4.66 12.10 2.27
CA LYS A 53 -3.80 13.10 2.91
C LYS A 53 -2.47 12.51 3.40
N GLY A 54 -2.47 11.29 3.91
CA GLY A 54 -1.25 10.61 4.35
C GLY A 54 -0.31 10.24 3.20
N VAL A 55 -0.87 9.86 2.06
CA VAL A 55 -0.12 9.56 0.82
C VAL A 55 0.41 10.84 0.19
N SER A 56 -0.44 11.85 -0.04
CA SER A 56 -0.03 13.13 -0.64
C SER A 56 0.87 13.98 0.26
N ALA A 57 1.01 13.63 1.55
CA ALA A 57 2.01 14.23 2.44
C ALA A 57 3.42 13.65 2.25
N ILE A 58 3.57 12.60 1.44
CA ILE A 58 4.85 11.98 1.10
C ILE A 58 5.19 12.38 -0.34
N ASP A 59 6.20 13.24 -0.48
CA ASP A 59 6.66 13.71 -1.78
C ASP A 59 6.99 12.52 -2.70
N GLY A 60 6.41 12.52 -3.91
CA GLY A 60 6.65 11.50 -4.93
C GLY A 60 5.83 10.20 -4.77
N MET A 61 5.05 10.05 -3.69
CA MET A 61 4.28 8.82 -3.46
C MET A 61 3.07 8.69 -4.39
N ASP A 62 2.39 9.80 -4.71
CA ASP A 62 1.26 9.80 -5.64
C ASP A 62 1.72 9.40 -7.05
N GLU A 63 2.87 9.91 -7.50
CA GLU A 63 3.51 9.56 -8.77
C GLU A 63 3.96 8.09 -8.78
N ALA A 64 4.58 7.62 -7.69
CA ALA A 64 5.01 6.23 -7.57
C ALA A 64 3.83 5.24 -7.63
N LEU A 65 2.72 5.57 -6.98
CA LEU A 65 1.50 4.77 -7.03
C LEU A 65 0.87 4.80 -8.42
N SER A 66 0.83 5.96 -9.07
CA SER A 66 0.33 6.09 -10.44
C SER A 66 1.19 5.30 -11.44
N GLU A 67 2.51 5.39 -11.35
CA GLU A 67 3.45 4.57 -12.12
C GLU A 67 3.23 3.07 -11.88
N PHE A 68 3.10 2.67 -10.62
CA PHE A 68 2.89 1.27 -10.25
C PHE A 68 1.58 0.68 -10.81
N VAL A 69 0.49 1.45 -10.72
CA VAL A 69 -0.84 0.97 -11.12
C VAL A 69 -1.10 1.19 -12.61
N THR A 70 -0.97 2.42 -13.09
CA THR A 70 -1.38 2.81 -14.44
C THR A 70 -0.37 2.38 -15.49
N HIS A 71 0.93 2.49 -15.20
CA HIS A 71 1.98 2.21 -16.18
C HIS A 71 2.46 0.76 -16.13
N ARG A 72 2.58 0.18 -14.93
CA ARG A 72 3.07 -1.21 -14.77
C ARG A 72 1.97 -2.26 -14.66
N GLY A 73 0.72 -1.86 -14.39
CA GLY A 73 -0.41 -2.78 -14.28
C GLY A 73 -0.23 -3.84 -13.19
N ARG A 74 0.53 -3.53 -12.13
CA ARG A 74 0.89 -4.50 -11.10
C ARG A 74 -0.20 -4.62 -10.02
N PRO A 75 -0.31 -5.76 -9.33
CA PRO A 75 -1.36 -5.98 -8.33
C PRO A 75 -1.31 -4.94 -7.21
N PHE A 76 -2.40 -4.18 -7.08
CA PHE A 76 -2.62 -3.20 -6.03
C PHE A 76 -3.86 -3.59 -5.22
N LEU A 77 -3.72 -3.69 -3.90
CA LEU A 77 -4.81 -3.98 -2.98
C LEU A 77 -4.92 -2.84 -1.97
N GLY A 78 -5.96 -2.04 -2.03
CA GLY A 78 -6.25 -1.14 -0.90
C GLY A 78 -7.35 -1.70 -0.03
N ILE A 79 -7.05 -1.83 1.25
CA ILE A 79 -7.96 -2.40 2.25
C ILE A 79 -8.90 -1.30 2.73
N CYS A 80 -10.21 -1.59 2.75
CA CYS A 80 -11.32 -0.67 3.06
C CYS A 80 -11.61 0.40 1.99
N VAL A 81 -10.64 1.22 1.57
CA VAL A 81 -10.89 2.35 0.63
C VAL A 81 -9.88 2.50 -0.52
N GLY A 82 -9.23 1.40 -0.91
CA GLY A 82 -8.30 1.38 -2.05
C GLY A 82 -8.90 1.72 -3.40
N MET A 83 -10.19 1.43 -3.56
CA MET A 83 -10.85 1.43 -4.85
C MET A 83 -11.21 2.85 -5.33
N GLN A 84 -11.38 3.82 -4.42
CA GLN A 84 -11.70 5.21 -4.77
C GLN A 84 -10.47 6.06 -5.12
N LEU A 85 -9.26 5.66 -4.72
CA LEU A 85 -8.02 6.33 -5.14
C LEU A 85 -7.65 6.03 -6.60
N LEU A 86 -8.18 4.94 -7.16
CA LEU A 86 -7.98 4.54 -8.56
C LEU A 86 -9.02 5.14 -9.52
N ALA A 87 -10.07 5.75 -8.98
CA ALA A 87 -11.18 6.31 -9.75
C ALA A 87 -11.22 7.84 -9.57
N THR A 88 -10.27 8.55 -10.17
CA THR A 88 -10.46 9.95 -10.57
C THR A 88 -9.64 10.25 -11.81
#